data_AF-A0AAD9PB57-F1
#
_entry.id   AF-A0AAD9PB57-F1
#
_cell.length_a   1.000
_cell.length_b   1.000
_cell.length_c   1.000
_cell.angle_alpha   90.00
_cell.angle_beta   90.00
_cell.angle_gamma   90.00
#
_symmetry.space_group_name_H-M   'P 1'
#
loop_
_entity.id
_entity.type
_entity.pdbx_description
1 polymer ?
#
loop_
_entity_poly.entity_id
_entity_poly.type
_entity_poly.pdbx_seq_one_letter_code
_entity_poly.pdbx_strand_id
1 'polypeptide(L)'
;MPAIVVLCLGGNDVYGSPESVLTVGMRLYEYAQSLLARGVLHVVVCQIVRRQCVRRYSWEDGTQRVVDINEFLKAVCDTERLSFWYHRGFWQSQRNIFRGDGVHFNDLGNYKLWRSVKGAVFVALKRLGLGR
;
A
#
# COMPACT_ATOMS: atom_id res chain seq x y z
N MET A 1 4.95 21.28 -6.76
CA MET A 1 4.20 20.08 -6.31
C MET A 1 4.68 18.88 -7.11
N PRO A 2 4.89 17.70 -6.50
CA PRO A 2 5.21 16.49 -7.26
C PRO A 2 4.03 16.11 -8.17
N ALA A 3 4.32 15.64 -9.39
CA ALA A 3 3.29 15.20 -10.34
C ALA A 3 2.62 13.90 -9.89
N ILE A 4 3.40 12.94 -9.39
CA ILE A 4 2.94 11.63 -8.93
C ILE A 4 3.38 11.45 -7.48
N VAL A 5 2.48 10.98 -6.62
CA VAL A 5 2.79 10.54 -5.26
C VAL A 5 2.41 9.07 -5.10
N VAL A 6 3.32 8.27 -4.55
CA VAL A 6 3.08 6.85 -4.24
C VAL A 6 3.04 6.69 -2.72
N LEU A 7 1.94 6.15 -2.20
CA LEU A 7 1.70 5.97 -0.77
C LEU A 7 1.88 4.51 -0.38
N CYS A 8 2.94 4.22 0.38
CA CYS A 8 3.20 2.93 1.01
C CYS A 8 3.00 3.07 2.54
N LEU A 9 1.76 3.20 2.97
CA LEU A 9 1.37 3.49 4.36
C LEU A 9 0.39 2.43 4.90
N GLY A 10 -0.06 2.56 6.15
CA GLY A 10 -1.13 1.73 6.72
C GLY A 10 -0.64 0.52 7.53
N GLY A 11 0.60 0.06 7.30
CA GLY A 11 1.12 -1.13 7.98
C GLY A 11 1.15 -1.03 9.51
N ASN A 12 1.35 0.16 10.08
CA ASN A 12 1.34 0.38 11.53
C ASN A 12 -0.07 0.60 12.08
N ASP A 13 -0.97 1.10 11.24
CA ASP A 13 -2.35 1.46 11.57
C ASP A 13 -3.26 0.24 11.69
N VAL A 14 -2.86 -0.92 11.13
CA VAL A 14 -3.64 -2.16 11.18
C VAL A 14 -3.34 -3.00 12.41
N TYR A 15 -2.06 -3.25 12.67
CA TYR A 15 -1.64 -4.22 13.67
C TYR A 15 -1.65 -3.61 15.07
N GLY A 16 -2.59 -4.06 15.90
CA GLY A 16 -2.73 -3.58 17.26
C GLY A 16 -3.59 -2.33 17.45
N SER A 17 -4.22 -1.88 16.37
CA SER A 17 -5.15 -0.76 16.44
C SER A 17 -6.55 -1.24 16.82
N PRO A 18 -7.22 -0.58 17.78
CA PRO A 18 -8.63 -0.82 18.07
C PRO A 18 -9.56 -0.23 16.98
N GLU A 19 -9.04 0.56 16.05
CA GLU A 19 -9.84 1.20 15.02
C GLU A 19 -10.45 0.18 14.06
N SER A 20 -11.59 0.51 13.46
CA SER A 20 -12.21 -0.36 12.46
C SER A 20 -11.43 -0.35 11.15
N VAL A 21 -11.55 -1.44 10.37
CA VAL A 21 -11.05 -1.53 8.98
C VAL A 21 -11.49 -0.32 8.16
N LEU A 22 -12.77 0.04 8.25
CA LEU A 22 -13.35 1.17 7.52
C LEU A 22 -12.71 2.50 7.91
N THR A 23 -12.49 2.74 9.20
CA THR A 23 -11.85 3.97 9.70
C THR A 23 -10.44 4.13 9.13
N VAL A 24 -9.62 3.08 9.20
CA VAL A 24 -8.25 3.11 8.67
C VAL A 24 -8.26 3.31 7.15
N GLY A 25 -9.11 2.57 6.44
CA GLY A 25 -9.28 2.71 4.99
C GLY A 25 -9.70 4.12 4.57
N MET A 26 -10.72 4.68 5.23
CA MET A 26 -11.22 6.03 4.96
C MET A 26 -10.16 7.09 5.19
N ARG A 27 -9.38 7.02 6.28
CA ARG A 27 -8.31 7.99 6.52
C ARG A 27 -7.22 7.95 5.46
N LEU A 28 -6.83 6.76 5.00
CA LEU A 28 -5.86 6.61 3.91
C LEU A 28 -6.41 7.20 2.60
N TYR A 29 -7.69 6.96 2.30
CA TYR A 29 -8.37 7.52 1.14
C TYR A 29 -8.48 9.05 1.21
N GLU A 30 -8.94 9.60 2.33
CA GLU A 30 -9.04 11.05 2.57
C GLU A 30 -7.68 11.73 2.49
N TYR A 31 -6.62 11.09 3.01
CA TYR A 31 -5.26 11.59 2.85
C TYR A 31 -4.85 11.65 1.39
N ALA A 32 -5.11 10.61 0.60
CA ALA A 32 -4.84 10.61 -0.84
C ALA A 32 -5.64 11.72 -1.57
N GLN A 33 -6.91 11.91 -1.22
CA GLN A 33 -7.74 12.99 -1.78
C GLN A 33 -7.19 14.38 -1.41
N SER A 34 -6.68 14.56 -0.19
CA SER A 34 -6.08 15.82 0.23
C SER A 34 -4.84 16.19 -0.59
N LEU A 35 -4.07 15.20 -1.07
CA LEU A 35 -2.93 15.43 -1.95
C LEU A 35 -3.39 15.87 -3.35
N LEU A 36 -4.47 15.28 -3.86
CA LEU A 36 -5.07 15.69 -5.13
C LEU A 36 -5.62 17.10 -5.08
N ALA A 37 -6.27 17.48 -3.97
CA ALA A 37 -6.75 18.83 -3.72
C ALA A 37 -5.60 19.86 -3.64
N ARG A 38 -4.40 19.43 -3.25
CA ARG A 38 -3.17 20.25 -3.22
C ARG A 38 -2.43 20.32 -4.56
N GLY A 39 -2.98 19.72 -5.62
CA GLY A 39 -2.43 19.83 -6.98
C GLY A 39 -1.47 18.70 -7.39
N VAL A 40 -1.40 17.59 -6.64
CA VAL A 40 -0.76 16.37 -7.16
C VAL A 40 -1.58 15.86 -8.34
N LEU A 41 -0.94 15.54 -9.47
CA LEU A 41 -1.65 15.12 -10.68
C LEU A 41 -2.23 13.72 -10.52
N HIS A 42 -1.45 12.79 -9.98
CA HIS A 42 -1.87 11.40 -9.73
C HIS A 42 -1.36 10.87 -8.39
N VAL A 43 -2.21 10.21 -7.63
CA VAL A 43 -1.84 9.51 -6.40
C VAL A 43 -2.02 8.01 -6.58
N VAL A 44 -1.01 7.24 -6.18
CA VAL A 44 -1.08 5.78 -6.17
C VAL A 44 -1.07 5.30 -4.72
N VAL A 45 -2.13 4.62 -4.29
CA VAL A 45 -2.20 3.97 -2.98
C VAL A 45 -1.72 2.54 -3.14
N CYS A 46 -0.62 2.18 -2.50
CA CYS A 46 -0.09 0.83 -2.56
C CYS A 46 -0.73 -0.08 -1.50
N GLN A 47 -0.78 -1.36 -1.84
CA GLN A 47 -1.22 -2.44 -0.98
C GLN A 47 -0.45 -2.47 0.35
N ILE A 48 -1.18 -2.57 1.46
CA ILE A 48 -0.62 -2.90 2.77
C ILE A 48 -0.15 -4.35 2.75
N VAL A 49 1.11 -4.60 3.07
CA VAL A 49 1.68 -5.95 3.09
C VAL A 49 1.44 -6.63 4.44
N ARG A 50 1.03 -7.90 4.41
CA ARG A 50 0.89 -8.75 5.60
C ARG A 50 2.25 -8.95 6.28
N ARG A 51 2.30 -8.82 7.61
CA ARG A 51 3.48 -9.15 8.43
C ARG A 51 3.61 -10.67 8.62
N GLN A 52 4.83 -11.18 8.66
CA GLN A 52 5.11 -12.60 8.97
C GLN A 52 5.10 -12.90 10.48
N CYS A 53 5.30 -11.87 11.31
CA CYS A 53 5.21 -12.02 12.77
C CYS A 53 4.57 -10.77 13.37
N VAL A 54 3.71 -10.95 14.37
CA VAL A 54 3.23 -9.87 15.24
C VAL A 54 3.50 -10.30 16.67
N ARG A 55 4.59 -9.79 17.27
CA ARG A 55 5.01 -10.17 18.63
C ARG A 55 3.99 -9.81 19.74
N ARG A 56 2.90 -9.10 19.41
CA ARG A 56 1.98 -8.48 20.39
C ARG A 56 0.48 -8.64 20.09
N TYR A 57 0.08 -9.23 18.96
CA TYR A 57 -1.32 -9.29 18.54
C TYR A 57 -1.63 -10.61 17.84
N SER A 58 -2.91 -11.02 17.84
CA SER A 58 -3.38 -12.16 17.05
C SER A 58 -3.01 -11.96 15.58
N TRP A 59 -2.17 -12.86 15.08
CA TRP A 59 -1.65 -12.80 13.71
C TRP A 59 -2.77 -12.92 12.66
N GLU A 60 -3.79 -13.72 12.97
CA GLU A 60 -4.95 -13.98 12.12
C GLU A 60 -5.81 -12.72 11.94
N ASP A 61 -6.16 -12.03 13.04
CA ASP A 61 -6.96 -10.81 12.98
C ASP A 61 -6.25 -9.68 12.21
N GLY A 62 -4.95 -9.50 12.47
CA GLY A 62 -4.16 -8.50 11.75
C GLY A 62 -4.09 -8.79 10.24
N THR A 63 -4.00 -10.06 9.86
CA THR A 63 -3.91 -10.47 8.45
C THR A 63 -5.22 -10.27 7.71
N GLN A 64 -6.35 -10.64 8.32
CA GLN A 64 -7.67 -10.43 7.70
C GLN A 64 -7.98 -8.94 7.55
N ARG A 65 -7.70 -8.13 8.59
CA ARG A 65 -7.85 -6.67 8.52
C ARG A 65 -7.03 -6.04 7.39
N VAL A 66 -5.80 -6.51 7.16
CA VAL A 66 -4.99 -6.07 6.01
C VAL A 66 -5.69 -6.40 4.68
N VAL A 67 -6.33 -7.56 4.55
CA VAL A 67 -7.07 -7.93 3.33
C VAL A 67 -8.26 -6.99 3.14
N ASP A 68 -9.06 -6.81 4.18
CA ASP A 68 -10.30 -6.03 4.11
C ASP A 68 -10.00 -4.56 3.77
N ILE A 69 -8.96 -3.98 4.36
CA ILE A 69 -8.55 -2.60 4.05
C ILE A 69 -8.06 -2.49 2.60
N ASN A 70 -7.30 -3.46 2.11
CA ASN A 70 -6.82 -3.44 0.73
C ASN A 70 -7.96 -3.57 -0.29
N GLU A 71 -8.96 -4.42 -0.05
CA GLU A 71 -10.12 -4.52 -0.94
C GLU A 71 -10.99 -3.26 -0.87
N PHE A 72 -11.16 -2.66 0.31
CA PHE A 72 -11.79 -1.35 0.43
C PHE A 72 -11.04 -0.28 -0.40
N LEU A 73 -9.73 -0.15 -0.19
CA LEU A 73 -8.90 0.84 -0.88
C LEU A 73 -8.92 0.64 -2.40
N LYS A 74 -8.91 -0.60 -2.87
CA LYS A 74 -9.07 -0.91 -4.29
C LYS A 74 -10.40 -0.45 -4.85
N ALA A 75 -11.50 -0.66 -4.12
CA ALA A 75 -12.83 -0.26 -4.56
C ALA A 75 -12.97 1.27 -4.66
N VAL A 76 -12.35 2.02 -3.74
CA VAL A 76 -12.47 3.49 -3.71
C VAL A 76 -11.36 4.23 -4.48
N CYS A 77 -10.19 3.62 -4.67
CA CYS A 77 -9.07 4.18 -5.41
C CYS A 77 -9.06 3.68 -6.86
N ASP A 78 -10.16 3.91 -7.59
CA ASP A 78 -10.26 3.63 -9.02
C ASP A 78 -10.87 4.82 -9.77
N THR A 79 -10.11 5.91 -9.83
CA THR A 79 -10.49 7.12 -10.57
C THR A 79 -9.37 7.52 -11.53
N GLU A 80 -9.60 8.57 -12.32
CA GLU A 80 -8.60 9.09 -13.26
C GLU A 80 -7.29 9.50 -12.57
N ARG A 81 -7.38 10.09 -11.36
CA ARG A 81 -6.25 10.69 -10.63
C ARG A 81 -5.85 9.92 -9.37
N LEU A 82 -6.58 8.87 -9.01
CA LEU A 82 -6.32 8.04 -7.83
C LEU A 82 -6.41 6.57 -8.21
N SER A 83 -5.35 5.81 -7.96
CA SER A 83 -5.29 4.38 -8.30
C SER A 83 -4.76 3.52 -7.17
N PHE A 84 -5.27 2.30 -7.03
CA PHE A 84 -4.70 1.28 -6.16
C PHE A 84 -3.63 0.42 -6.87
N TRP A 85 -2.57 0.03 -6.14
CA TRP A 85 -1.48 -0.80 -6.67
C TRP A 85 -1.15 -2.02 -5.79
N TYR A 86 -1.25 -3.21 -6.38
CA TYR A 86 -0.85 -4.47 -5.73
C TYR A 86 0.65 -4.77 -5.87
N HIS A 87 1.26 -5.14 -4.76
CA HIS A 87 2.62 -5.68 -4.72
C HIS A 87 2.61 -7.17 -5.07
N ARG A 88 2.46 -7.49 -6.36
CA ARG A 88 2.42 -8.87 -6.87
C ARG A 88 3.62 -9.69 -6.36
N GLY A 89 3.35 -10.89 -5.85
CA GLY A 89 4.38 -11.82 -5.36
C GLY A 89 4.96 -11.50 -3.99
N PHE A 90 4.33 -10.61 -3.20
CA PHE A 90 4.70 -10.36 -1.80
C PHE A 90 4.07 -11.37 -0.85
N TRP A 91 2.75 -11.61 -0.95
CA TRP A 91 2.05 -12.55 -0.07
C TRP A 91 2.37 -14.02 -0.34
N GLN A 92 2.92 -14.34 -1.52
CA GLN A 92 3.29 -15.70 -1.95
C GLN A 92 4.79 -15.78 -2.33
N SER A 93 5.64 -15.02 -1.63
CA SER A 93 7.07 -15.02 -1.93
C SER A 93 7.71 -16.37 -1.57
N GLN A 94 8.32 -17.05 -2.56
CA GLN A 94 9.03 -18.32 -2.34
C GLN A 94 10.27 -18.19 -1.44
N ARG A 95 10.84 -16.97 -1.34
CA ARG A 95 11.97 -16.64 -0.47
C ARG A 95 11.51 -15.72 0.64
N ASN A 96 12.13 -15.84 1.81
CA ASN A 96 11.90 -14.90 2.91
C ASN A 96 12.32 -13.47 2.48
N ILE A 97 11.38 -12.54 2.57
CA ILE A 97 11.59 -11.12 2.25
C ILE A 97 11.61 -10.22 3.49
N PHE A 98 11.39 -10.78 4.68
CA PHE A 98 11.40 -10.05 5.94
C PHE A 98 12.71 -10.26 6.71
N ARG A 99 13.02 -9.31 7.60
CA ARG A 99 14.02 -9.48 8.66
C ARG A 99 13.48 -10.43 9.73
N GLY A 100 14.31 -10.77 10.70
CA GLY A 100 13.92 -11.65 11.81
C GLY A 100 12.78 -11.13 12.69
N ASP A 101 12.40 -9.85 12.55
CA ASP A 101 11.23 -9.28 13.23
C ASP A 101 9.89 -9.59 12.55
N GLY A 102 9.90 -10.08 11.29
CA GLY A 102 8.71 -10.38 10.51
C GLY A 102 7.87 -9.16 10.11
N VAL A 103 8.40 -7.94 10.30
CA VAL A 103 7.72 -6.66 10.00
C VAL A 103 8.46 -5.90 8.90
N HIS A 104 9.77 -5.72 9.07
CA HIS A 104 10.58 -4.95 8.14
C HIS A 104 11.13 -5.85 7.04
N PHE A 105 11.25 -5.30 5.83
CA PHE A 105 11.86 -6.03 4.73
C PHE A 105 13.37 -6.17 4.91
N ASN A 106 13.91 -7.32 4.48
CA ASN A 106 15.34 -7.50 4.26
C ASN A 106 15.74 -6.89 2.89
N ASP A 107 16.99 -7.05 2.47
CA ASP A 107 17.48 -6.43 1.24
C ASP A 107 16.73 -6.94 -0.01
N LEU A 108 16.42 -8.24 -0.05
CA LEU A 108 15.61 -8.83 -1.11
C LEU A 108 14.19 -8.26 -1.13
N GLY A 109 13.56 -8.11 0.04
CA GLY A 109 12.24 -7.51 0.16
C GLY A 109 12.21 -6.05 -0.27
N ASN A 110 13.20 -5.25 0.13
CA ASN A 110 13.33 -3.85 -0.30
C ASN A 110 13.57 -3.76 -1.81
N TYR A 111 14.42 -4.61 -2.38
CA TYR A 111 14.63 -4.68 -3.82
C TYR A 111 13.32 -4.99 -4.57
N LYS A 112 12.55 -5.98 -4.10
CA LYS A 112 11.22 -6.29 -4.67
C LYS A 112 10.26 -5.11 -4.53
N LEU A 113 10.31 -4.39 -3.40
CA LEU A 113 9.42 -3.25 -3.14
C LEU A 113 9.71 -2.13 -4.12
N TRP A 114 10.98 -1.74 -4.27
CA TRP A 114 11.38 -0.71 -5.23
C TRP A 114 11.03 -1.06 -6.67
N ARG A 115 11.18 -2.33 -7.06
CA ARG A 115 10.71 -2.78 -8.39
C ARG A 115 9.20 -2.66 -8.55
N SER A 116 8.43 -2.97 -7.51
CA SER A 116 6.98 -2.84 -7.53
C SER A 116 6.55 -1.37 -7.60
N VAL A 117 7.14 -0.50 -6.78
CA VAL A 117 6.90 0.95 -6.78
C VAL A 117 7.25 1.56 -8.13
N LYS A 118 8.37 1.16 -8.75
CA LYS A 118 8.72 1.56 -10.12
C LYS A 118 7.60 1.21 -11.11
N GLY A 119 7.01 0.02 -11.00
CA GLY A 119 5.85 -0.38 -11.81
C GLY A 119 4.63 0.52 -11.58
N ALA A 120 4.35 0.87 -10.32
CA ALA A 120 3.26 1.78 -9.96
C ALA A 120 3.43 3.17 -10.61
N VAL A 121 4.65 3.72 -10.55
CA VAL A 121 4.99 5.00 -11.18
C VAL A 121 4.84 4.92 -12.70
N PHE A 122 5.31 3.86 -13.34
CA PHE A 122 5.15 3.70 -14.79
C PHE A 122 3.69 3.66 -15.23
N VAL A 123 2.83 2.96 -14.49
CA VAL A 123 1.41 2.92 -14.81
C VAL A 123 0.75 4.28 -14.60
N ALA A 124 1.11 5.00 -13.53
CA ALA A 124 0.65 6.38 -13.32
C ALA A 124 1.12 7.33 -14.45
N LEU A 125 2.38 7.22 -14.90
CA LEU A 125 2.89 7.99 -16.03
C LEU A 125 2.11 7.71 -17.32
N LYS A 126 1.77 6.45 -17.59
CA LYS A 126 0.94 6.09 -18.75
C LYS A 126 -0.46 6.69 -18.66
N ARG A 127 -1.10 6.65 -17.48
CA ARG A 127 -2.41 7.27 -17.25
C ARG A 127 -2.38 8.78 -17.47
N LEU A 128 -1.28 9.44 -17.16
CA LEU A 128 -1.07 10.87 -17.39
C LEU A 128 -0.67 11.22 -18.84
N GLY A 129 -0.49 10.23 -19.74
CA GLY A 129 0.01 10.46 -21.10
C GLY A 129 1.49 10.88 -21.15
N LEU A 130 2.25 10.65 -20.06
CA LEU A 130 3.66 11.01 -19.92
C LEU A 130 4.61 9.83 -20.10
N GLY A 131 4.10 8.59 -20.09
CA GLY A 131 4.87 7.38 -20.34
C GLY A 131 4.81 6.99 -21.83
N ARG A 132 5.90 7.18 -22.56
CA ARG A 132 6.09 6.61 -23.91
C ARG A 132 6.35 5.11 -23.82
#